data_AF-A0A957EY04-F1
#
_entry.id   AF-A0A957EY04-F1
#
_cell.length_a   1.000
_cell.length_b   1.000
_cell.length_c   1.000
_cell.angle_alpha   90.00
_cell.angle_beta   90.00
_cell.angle_gamma   90.00
#
_symmetry.space_group_name_H-M   'P 1'
#
loop_
_entity.id
_entity.type
_entity.pdbx_description
1 polymer ?
#
loop_
_entity_poly.entity_id
_entity_poly.type
_entity_poly.pdbx_seq_one_letter_code
_entity_poly.pdbx_strand_id
1 'polypeptide(L)' 'PFQVVAYEAEIEENRPRRLRGGAFFNDLRYGRAACRLGDLPDVRGSSIGFRVAEHLSISGF' A
#
# COMPACT_ATOMS: atom_id res chain seq x y z
N PRO A 1 -11.19 -38.11 -1.47
CA PRO A 1 -11.42 -36.93 -2.31
C PRO A 1 -10.61 -35.73 -1.80
N PHE A 2 -9.64 -35.26 -2.59
CA PHE A 2 -8.83 -34.09 -2.27
C PHE A 2 -9.48 -32.85 -2.90
N GLN A 3 -9.67 -31.80 -2.09
CA GLN A 3 -10.25 -30.54 -2.52
C GLN A 3 -9.10 -29.63 -2.97
N VAL A 4 -9.13 -29.22 -4.23
CA VAL A 4 -8.15 -28.26 -4.77
C VAL A 4 -8.44 -26.91 -4.13
N VAL A 5 -7.57 -26.49 -3.21
CA VAL A 5 -7.58 -25.12 -2.67
C VAL A 5 -6.80 -24.27 -3.66
N ALA A 6 -7.53 -23.51 -4.49
CA ALA A 6 -6.94 -22.47 -5.30
C ALA A 6 -6.18 -21.51 -4.37
N TYR A 7 -4.88 -21.41 -4.57
CA TYR A 7 -3.95 -20.72 -3.68
C TYR A 7 -4.23 -19.21 -3.74
N GLU A 8 -4.42 -18.59 -2.59
CA GLU A 8 -4.75 -17.16 -2.42
C GLU A 8 -3.75 -16.18 -3.06
N ALA A 9 -2.59 -16.67 -3.52
CA ALA A 9 -1.53 -15.90 -4.15
C ALA A 9 -1.93 -15.24 -5.47
N GLU A 10 -2.73 -15.91 -6.33
CA GLU A 10 -3.15 -15.34 -7.62
C GLU A 10 -4.12 -14.14 -7.45
N ILE A 11 -4.80 -14.04 -6.30
CA ILE A 11 -5.67 -12.89 -5.99
C ILE A 11 -4.86 -11.70 -5.45
N GLU A 12 -3.66 -11.92 -4.91
CA GLU A 12 -2.85 -10.84 -4.34
C GLU A 12 -2.28 -9.89 -5.40
N GLU A 13 -1.89 -10.41 -6.57
CA GLU A 13 -1.26 -9.63 -7.64
C GLU A 13 -2.13 -8.48 -8.15
N ASN A 14 -3.46 -8.60 -8.02
CA ASN A 14 -4.40 -7.59 -8.50
C ASN A 14 -5.07 -6.75 -7.38
N ARG A 15 -4.54 -6.81 -6.15
CA ARG A 15 -5.08 -6.01 -5.04
C ARG A 15 -4.41 -4.63 -4.97
N PRO A 16 -5.20 -3.53 -4.97
CA PRO A 16 -4.64 -2.20 -4.82
C PRO A 16 -3.85 -2.05 -3.50
N ARG A 17 -2.60 -1.58 -3.60
CA ARG A 17 -1.79 -1.19 -2.45
C ARG A 17 -2.20 0.22 -1.99
N ARG A 18 -2.17 0.47 -0.68
CA ARG A 18 -2.60 1.76 -0.11
C ARG A 18 -1.46 2.77 -0.16
N LEU A 19 -1.71 3.92 -0.77
CA LEU A 19 -0.79 5.05 -0.84
C LEU A 19 -1.24 6.16 0.13
N ARG A 20 -0.27 6.89 0.70
CA ARG A 20 -0.48 7.89 1.75
C ARG A 20 0.34 9.16 1.50
N GLY A 21 -0.20 10.29 1.97
CA GLY A 21 0.52 11.58 2.02
C GLY A 21 0.36 12.49 0.80
N GLY A 22 -0.26 12.00 -0.28
CA GLY A 22 -0.43 12.77 -1.52
C GLY A 22 0.90 13.06 -2.25
N ALA A 23 0.81 13.82 -3.33
CA ALA A 23 1.89 14.23 -4.22
C ALA A 23 1.76 15.71 -4.59
N PHE A 24 2.78 16.25 -5.28
CA PHE A 24 2.90 17.68 -5.59
C PHE A 24 1.68 18.30 -6.29
N PHE A 25 1.02 17.56 -7.18
CA PHE A 25 -0.15 18.05 -7.92
C PHE A 25 -1.47 17.87 -7.16
N ASN A 26 -1.48 17.23 -5.99
CA ASN A 26 -2.69 17.08 -5.23
C ASN A 26 -3.05 18.41 -4.56
N ASP A 27 -4.28 18.87 -4.76
CA ASP A 27 -4.81 20.04 -4.08
C ASP A 27 -4.82 19.82 -2.56
N LEU A 28 -4.32 20.82 -1.83
CA LEU A 28 -4.17 20.81 -0.37
C LEU A 28 -5.48 20.48 0.36
N ARG A 29 -6.64 20.82 -0.21
CA ARG A 29 -7.97 20.51 0.34
C ARG A 29 -8.22 19.00 0.50
N TYR A 30 -7.49 18.17 -0.25
CA TYR A 30 -7.58 16.71 -0.18
C TYR A 30 -6.39 16.07 0.56
N GLY A 31 -5.39 16.85 0.96
CA GLY A 31 -4.20 16.43 1.69
C GLY A 31 -4.47 16.19 3.17
N ARG A 32 -5.29 15.18 3.51
CA ARG A 32 -5.54 14.78 4.91
C ARG A 32 -4.60 13.65 5.34
N ALA A 33 -4.18 13.64 6.60
CA ALA A 33 -3.42 12.52 7.18
C ALA A 33 -4.18 11.18 7.04
N ALA A 34 -5.51 11.23 7.15
CA ALA A 34 -6.37 10.06 6.98
C ALA A 34 -6.64 9.68 5.51
N CYS A 35 -6.18 10.46 4.51
CA CYS A 35 -6.42 10.19 3.09
C CYS A 35 -5.84 8.83 2.66
N ARG A 36 -6.63 8.05 1.92
CA ARG A 36 -6.30 6.70 1.44
C ARG A 36 -6.42 6.69 -0.07
N LEU A 37 -5.28 6.76 -0.75
CA LEU A 37 -5.21 6.49 -2.18
C LEU A 37 -4.94 4.99 -2.39
N GLY A 38 -5.24 4.48 -3.57
CA GLY A 38 -5.03 3.07 -3.91
C GLY A 38 -4.62 2.94 -5.37
N ASP A 39 -3.65 2.09 -5.62
CA ASP A 39 -3.18 1.80 -6.98
C ASP A 39 -2.69 0.35 -7.07
N LEU A 40 -2.60 -0.19 -8.28
CA LEU A 40 -2.09 -1.54 -8.50
C LEU A 40 -0.57 -1.61 -8.23
N PRO A 41 -0.05 -2.76 -7.76
CA PRO A 41 1.35 -2.88 -7.36
C PRO A 41 2.37 -2.73 -8.51
N ASP A 42 1.93 -2.87 -9.75
CA ASP A 42 2.71 -2.72 -10.97
C ASP A 42 2.79 -1.26 -11.48
N VAL A 43 1.97 -0.35 -10.93
CA VAL A 43 1.98 1.06 -11.34
C VAL A 43 3.27 1.76 -10.89
N ARG A 44 3.82 2.59 -11.79
CA ARG A 44 5.11 3.29 -11.64
C ARG A 44 4.99 4.79 -11.95
N GLY A 45 3.93 5.44 -11.48
CA GLY A 45 3.72 6.88 -11.68
C GLY A 45 4.86 7.72 -11.08
N SER A 46 5.24 8.82 -11.73
CA SER A 46 6.32 9.72 -11.29
C SER A 46 6.07 10.37 -9.92
N SER A 47 4.83 10.34 -9.45
CA SER A 47 4.39 10.86 -8.15
C SER A 47 4.25 9.80 -7.06
N ILE A 48 4.67 8.57 -7.33
CA ILE A 48 4.64 7.45 -6.37
C ILE A 48 6.06 7.22 -5.86
N GLY A 49 6.22 7.12 -4.54
CA GLY A 49 7.51 6.89 -3.90
C GLY A 49 7.36 6.12 -2.59
N PHE A 50 8.50 5.83 -1.96
CA PHE A 50 8.56 5.03 -0.74
C PHE A 50 9.11 5.84 0.43
N ARG A 51 8.57 5.58 1.62
CA ARG A 51 9.16 5.97 2.91
C ARG A 51 9.51 4.69 3.66
N VAL A 52 10.78 4.52 3.98
CA VAL A 52 11.27 3.34 4.69
C VAL A 52 10.80 3.39 6.14
N ALA A 53 10.46 2.22 6.68
CA ALA A 53 10.15 2.02 8.09
C ALA A 53 10.79 0.72 8.56
N GLU A 54 11.14 0.66 9.84
CA GLU A 54 11.70 -0.52 10.48
C GLU A 54 10.94 -0.87 11.75
N HIS A 55 10.97 -2.15 12.12
CA HIS A 55 10.39 -2.62 13.37
C HIS A 55 11.37 -2.37 14.51
N LEU A 56 10.97 -1.57 15.49
CA LEU A 56 11.72 -1.38 16.73
C LEU A 56 11.29 -2.44 17.74
N SER A 57 12.19 -3.35 18.10
CA SER A 57 11.97 -4.25 19.24
C SER A 57 12.05 -3.44 20.53
N ILE A 58 10.91 -3.17 21.14
CA ILE A 58 10.88 -2.57 22.48
C ILE A 58 11.19 -3.68 23.48
N SER A 59 12.44 -3.77 23.91
CA SER A 59 12.83 -4.62 25.03
C SER A 59 12.58 -3.87 26.34
N GLY A 60 11.51 -4.20 27.05
CA GLY A 60 11.28 -3.69 28.40
C GLY A 60 9.84 -3.80 28.89
N PHE A 61 9.51 -4.94 29.49
CA PHE A 61 8.72 -5.06 30.72
C PHE A 61 9.28 -6.21 31.55
#